data_AF-A0A7C5DLU9-F1
#
_entry.id   AF-A0A7C5DLU9-F1
#
_cell.length_a   1.000
_cell.length_b   1.000
_cell.length_c   1.000
_cell.angle_alpha   90.00
_cell.angle_beta   90.00
_cell.angle_gamma   90.00
#
_symmetry.space_group_name_H-M   'P 1'
#
loop_
_entity.id
_entity.type
_entity.pdbx_description
1 polymer ?
#
loop_
_entity_poly.entity_id
_entity_poly.type
_entity_poly.pdbx_seq_one_letter_code
_entity_poly.pdbx_strand_id
1 'polypeptide(L)' 'MKKAVFLVIILLFSNLFPQQKIGLALSGGGARGLAHIGVLKVIDEMDIPISYISGTSIGAVIGAL' A
#
# COMPACT_ATOMS: atom_id res chain seq x y z
N MET A 1 13.66 8.01 35.21
CA MET A 1 14.39 8.85 34.22
C MET A 1 15.09 8.03 33.13
N LYS A 2 15.99 7.08 33.44
CA LYS A 2 16.74 6.29 32.43
C LYS A 2 15.87 5.48 31.45
N LYS A 3 14.78 4.84 31.92
CA LYS A 3 13.85 4.08 31.05
C LYS A 3 13.10 4.95 30.03
N ALA A 4 12.74 6.17 30.42
CA ALA A 4 12.06 7.12 29.54
C ALA A 4 13.00 7.60 28.42
N VAL A 5 14.27 7.87 28.74
CA VAL A 5 15.29 8.25 27.75
C VAL A 5 15.49 7.14 26.72
N PHE A 6 15.54 5.88 27.15
CA PHE A 6 15.67 4.74 26.24
C PHE A 6 14.46 4.59 25.29
N LEU A 7 13.24 4.75 25.80
CA LEU A 7 12.02 4.72 24.98
C LEU A 7 12.02 5.85 23.94
N VAL A 8 12.42 7.06 24.34
CA VAL A 8 12.51 8.23 23.44
C VAL A 8 13.53 7.99 22.33
N ILE A 9 14.68 7.37 22.64
CA ILE A 9 15.69 7.02 21.62
C ILE A 9 15.12 6.02 20.61
N ILE A 10 14.38 5.00 21.06
CA ILE A 10 13.73 4.02 20.17
C ILE A 10 12.73 4.70 19.24
N LEU A 11 11.88 5.58 19.77
CA LEU A 11 10.88 6.32 18.98
C LEU A 11 11.52 7.31 17.99
N LEU A 12 12.68 7.88 18.33
CA LEU A 12 13.46 8.71 17.40
C LEU A 12 14.07 7.87 16.29
N PHE A 13 14.61 6.68 16.61
CA PHE A 13 15.22 5.78 15.63
C PHE A 13 14.20 5.10 14.71
N SER A 14 12.98 4.83 15.17
CA SER A 14 11.95 4.20 14.34
C SER A 14 11.55 5.05 13.12
N ASN A 15 11.75 6.37 13.18
CA ASN A 15 11.47 7.28 12.08
C ASN A 15 12.65 7.45 11.09
N LEU A 16 13.83 6.87 11.39
CA LEU A 16 15.02 6.99 10.53
C LEU A 16 14.98 6.03 9.33
N PHE A 17 14.17 4.98 9.40
CA PHE A 17 14.02 4.03 8.30
C PHE A 17 12.75 4.36 7.52
N PRO A 18 12.86 4.87 6.28
CA PRO A 18 11.68 5.14 5.48
C PRO A 18 10.94 3.85 5.22
N GLN A 19 9.61 3.90 5.33
CA GLN A 19 8.77 2.75 5.05
C GLN A 19 8.88 2.36 3.56
N GLN A 20 8.98 1.06 3.28
CA GLN A 20 9.04 0.56 1.92
C GLN A 20 7.76 0.94 1.18
N LYS A 21 7.90 1.68 0.08
CA LYS A 21 6.78 2.09 -0.76
C LYS A 21 6.46 0.99 -1.77
N ILE A 22 5.18 0.65 -1.90
CA ILE A 22 4.70 -0.38 -2.83
C ILE A 22 3.87 0.29 -3.91
N GLY A 23 4.19 0.03 -5.18
CA GLY A 23 3.40 0.47 -6.33
C GLY A 23 2.55 -0.68 -6.87
N LEU A 24 1.28 -0.43 -7.17
CA LEU A 24 0.36 -1.38 -7.76
C LEU A 24 0.00 -0.98 -9.20
N ALA A 25 0.17 -1.89 -10.15
CA ALA A 25 -0.15 -1.67 -11.56
C ALA A 25 -1.34 -2.53 -12.00
N LEU A 26 -2.45 -1.88 -12.38
CA LEU A 26 -3.69 -2.52 -12.80
C LEU A 26 -3.87 -2.45 -14.32
N SER A 27 -3.66 -3.58 -14.99
CA SER A 27 -3.80 -3.67 -16.45
C SER A 27 -5.25 -3.45 -16.92
N GLY A 28 -5.41 -3.12 -18.20
CA GLY A 28 -6.70 -3.14 -18.89
C GLY A 28 -7.21 -4.57 -19.16
N GLY A 29 -8.45 -4.69 -19.67
CA GLY A 29 -9.03 -6.01 -19.95
C GLY A 29 -10.55 -6.05 -20.16
N GLY A 30 -11.22 -4.90 -20.24
CA GLY A 30 -12.68 -4.82 -20.34
C GLY A 30 -13.37 -5.42 -19.11
N ALA A 31 -14.46 -6.16 -19.31
CA ALA A 31 -15.22 -6.76 -18.21
C ALA A 31 -14.39 -7.72 -17.31
N ARG A 32 -13.35 -8.37 -17.85
CA ARG A 32 -12.46 -9.24 -17.05
C ARG A 32 -11.66 -8.47 -15.99
N GLY A 33 -11.48 -7.17 -16.18
CA GLY A 33 -10.80 -6.31 -15.21
C GLY A 33 -11.50 -6.21 -13.87
N LEU A 34 -12.78 -6.61 -13.76
CA LEU A 34 -13.47 -6.71 -12.46
C LEU A 34 -12.77 -7.66 -11.49
N ALA A 35 -11.94 -8.59 -11.98
CA ALA A 35 -11.09 -9.44 -11.15
C ALA A 35 -10.13 -8.63 -10.24
N HIS A 36 -9.74 -7.41 -10.65
CA HIS A 36 -8.90 -6.53 -9.84
C HIS A 36 -9.53 -6.20 -8.48
N ILE A 37 -10.87 -6.18 -8.38
CA ILE A 37 -11.57 -5.93 -7.11
C ILE A 37 -11.26 -7.03 -6.08
N GLY A 38 -11.26 -8.29 -6.51
CA GLY A 38 -10.90 -9.43 -5.65
C GLY A 38 -9.43 -9.36 -5.20
N VAL A 39 -8.53 -8.95 -6.11
CA VAL A 39 -7.12 -8.75 -5.78
C VAL A 39 -6.94 -7.64 -4.74
N LEU A 40 -7.59 -6.48 -4.94
CA LEU A 40 -7.55 -5.37 -3.99
C LEU A 40 -8.07 -5.76 -2.62
N LYS A 41 -9.15 -6.55 -2.57
CA LYS A 41 -9.68 -7.08 -1.31
C LYS A 41 -8.66 -7.92 -0.55
N VAL A 42 -7.95 -8.83 -1.23
CA VAL A 42 -6.93 -9.66 -0.58
C VAL A 42 -5.71 -8.84 -0.16
N ILE A 43 -5.31 -7.84 -0.96
CA ILE A 43 -4.23 -6.91 -0.59
C ILE A 43 -4.57 -6.16 0.71
N ASP A 44 -5.81 -5.70 0.83
CA ASP A 44 -6.34 -5.03 2.03
C ASP A 44 -6.39 -5.99 3.24
N GLU A 45 -6.89 -7.21 3.06
CA GLU A 45 -6.92 -8.25 4.10
C GLU A 45 -5.52 -8.65 4.59
N MET A 46 -4.47 -8.44 3.78
CA MET A 46 -3.08 -8.72 4.14
C MET A 46 -2.35 -7.50 4.74
N ASP A 47 -3.04 -6.38 4.97
CA ASP A 47 -2.46 -5.12 5.47
C ASP A 47 -1.25 -4.64 4.64
N ILE A 48 -1.28 -4.84 3.32
CA ILE A 48 -0.18 -4.42 2.43
C ILE A 48 -0.36 -2.93 2.05
N PRO A 49 0.52 -2.01 2.51
CA PRO A 49 0.35 -0.58 2.27
C PRO A 49 0.76 -0.19 0.85
N ILE A 50 -0.22 0.03 -0.03
CA ILE A 50 0.01 0.52 -1.40
C ILE A 50 0.22 2.04 -1.37
N SER A 51 1.37 2.49 -1.86
CA SER A 51 1.77 3.91 -1.90
C SER A 51 1.42 4.58 -3.22
N TYR A 52 1.34 3.82 -4.32
CA TYR A 52 1.05 4.35 -5.65
C TYR A 52 0.20 3.34 -6.42
N ILE A 53 -0.74 3.85 -7.22
CA ILE A 53 -1.52 3.04 -8.15
C ILE A 53 -1.35 3.61 -9.55
N SER A 54 -1.12 2.73 -10.51
CA SER A 54 -1.17 3.03 -11.94
C SER A 54 -2.15 2.07 -12.59
N GLY A 55 -2.94 2.53 -13.56
CA GLY A 55 -3.89 1.67 -14.24
C GLY A 55 -4.14 2.06 -15.69
N THR A 56 -4.63 1.11 -16.48
CA THR A 56 -5.05 1.32 -17.88
C THR A 56 -6.50 0.88 -18.09
N SER A 57 -7.32 1.71 -18.76
CA SER A 57 -8.73 1.41 -19.05
C SER A 57 -9.49 1.00 -17.78
N ILE A 58 -10.13 -0.18 -17.73
CA ILE A 58 -10.84 -0.68 -16.55
C ILE A 58 -9.96 -0.75 -15.29
N GLY A 59 -8.67 -1.06 -15.43
CA GLY A 59 -7.72 -1.04 -14.31
C GLY A 59 -7.47 0.38 -13.80
N ALA A 60 -7.50 1.38 -14.67
CA ALA A 60 -7.43 2.79 -14.27
C ALA A 60 -8.70 3.22 -13.54
N VAL A 61 -9.87 2.81 -14.04
CA VAL A 61 -11.17 3.10 -13.40
C VAL A 61 -11.20 2.49 -11.99
N ILE A 62 -10.88 1.21 -11.86
CA ILE A 62 -10.87 0.54 -10.55
C ILE A 62 -9.81 1.13 -9.61
N GLY A 63 -8.62 1.43 -10.12
CA GLY A 63 -7.52 1.97 -9.31
C GLY A 63 -7.66 3.45 -8.92
N ALA A 64 -8.62 4.17 -9.49
CA ALA A 64 -8.90 5.58 -9.19
C ALA A 64 -10.14 5.79 -8.32
N LEU A 65 -10.95 4.74 -8.11
CA LEU A 65 -12.10 4.72 -7.19
C LEU A 65 -11.64 4.36 -5.78
#